data_AF-A0A7X2T215-F1
#
_entry.id   AF-A0A7X2T215-F1
#
_cell.length_a   1.000
_cell.length_b   1.000
_cell.length_c   1.000
_cell.angle_alpha   90.00
_cell.angle_beta   90.00
_cell.angle_gamma   90.00
#
_symmetry.space_group_name_H-M   'P 1'
#
loop_
_entity.id
_entity.type
_entity.pdbx_description
1 polymer ?
#
loop_
_entity_poly.entity_id
_entity_poly.type
_entity_poly.pdbx_seq_one_letter_code
_entity_poly.pdbx_strand_id
1 'polypeptide(L)'
;MTIMTVQKKDGSELSAKIDTNDLEKVKSYGSWFAEWNKDYNNYIVVNISKTKLNKKKKPLKQSLHTFVMDASPNAPVIHVNKDTLDNRKANLTLFNRNDINEIEKQDDGVVVVLLKDNLGNVTNKALISETDLSKVINNNYTWVEYRNKVVANTPEGRIYMDQVIMEPSEKHKVHHINKNPMDCRRENLELFEIPEEE
;
A
#
# COMPACT_ATOMS: atom_id res chain seq x y z
N MET A 1 -26.70 -7.41 12.15
CA MET A 1 -26.24 -7.23 10.75
C MET A 1 -27.36 -6.59 9.96
N THR A 2 -27.03 -5.61 9.13
CA THR A 2 -27.98 -4.99 8.20
C THR A 2 -27.45 -5.11 6.78
N ILE A 3 -28.33 -5.42 5.83
CA ILE A 3 -28.02 -5.44 4.39
C ILE A 3 -28.55 -4.15 3.78
N MET A 4 -27.73 -3.49 2.98
CA MET A 4 -28.09 -2.30 2.21
C MET A 4 -27.89 -2.57 0.72
N THR A 5 -28.84 -2.11 -0.08
CA THR A 5 -28.75 -2.13 -1.55
C THR A 5 -28.01 -0.89 -2.02
N VAL A 6 -27.02 -1.07 -2.89
CA VAL A 6 -26.26 0.01 -3.52
C VAL A 6 -26.27 -0.14 -5.03
N GLN A 7 -26.39 0.97 -5.75
CA GLN A 7 -26.42 0.97 -7.21
C GLN A 7 -25.02 1.14 -7.79
N LYS A 8 -24.73 0.41 -8.87
CA LYS A 8 -23.59 0.65 -9.75
C LYS A 8 -23.91 1.77 -10.75
N LYS A 9 -22.87 2.25 -11.45
CA LYS A 9 -23.02 3.24 -12.52
C LYS A 9 -23.94 2.79 -13.66
N ASP A 10 -24.00 1.48 -13.93
CA ASP A 10 -24.87 0.87 -14.95
C ASP A 10 -26.33 0.70 -14.48
N GLY A 11 -26.67 1.12 -13.25
CA GLY A 11 -28.00 1.00 -12.65
C GLY A 11 -28.29 -0.34 -11.98
N SER A 12 -27.46 -1.37 -12.17
CA SER A 12 -27.65 -2.64 -11.47
C SER A 12 -27.19 -2.58 -10.02
N GLU A 13 -27.73 -3.47 -9.19
CA GLU A 13 -27.64 -3.39 -7.75
C GLU A 13 -26.68 -4.42 -7.14
N LEU A 14 -26.05 -4.05 -6.03
CA LEU A 14 -25.25 -4.93 -5.18
C LEU A 14 -25.76 -4.85 -3.74
N SER A 15 -25.56 -5.93 -2.99
CA SER A 15 -25.87 -5.99 -1.55
C SER A 15 -24.60 -5.82 -0.73
N ALA A 16 -24.57 -4.79 0.12
CA ALA A 16 -23.49 -4.57 1.09
C ALA A 16 -23.98 -4.84 2.51
N LYS A 17 -23.08 -5.31 3.38
CA LYS A 17 -23.37 -5.63 4.79
C LYS A 17 -22.70 -4.59 5.68
N ILE A 18 -23.40 -4.15 6.71
CA ILE A 18 -22.87 -3.31 7.79
C ILE A 18 -23.35 -3.83 9.14
N ASP A 19 -22.72 -3.36 10.22
CA ASP A 19 -23.26 -3.54 11.55
C ASP A 19 -24.55 -2.74 11.71
N THR A 20 -25.52 -3.32 12.42
CA THR A 20 -26.83 -2.69 12.61
C THR A 20 -26.72 -1.37 13.36
N ASN A 21 -25.74 -1.25 14.26
CA ASN A 21 -25.47 -0.04 15.03
C ASN A 21 -24.96 1.13 14.16
N ASP A 22 -24.40 0.85 12.97
CA ASP A 22 -23.92 1.89 12.05
C ASP A 22 -24.99 2.36 11.06
N LEU A 23 -26.19 1.74 11.06
CA LEU A 23 -27.25 2.00 10.07
C LEU A 23 -27.66 3.48 10.00
N GLU A 24 -27.97 4.09 11.14
CA GLU A 24 -28.44 5.47 11.16
C GLU A 24 -27.34 6.46 10.78
N LYS A 25 -26.10 6.19 11.21
CA LYS A 25 -24.90 6.95 10.82
C LYS A 25 -24.68 6.91 9.30
N VAL A 26 -24.79 5.72 8.70
CA VAL A 26 -24.61 5.52 7.25
C VAL A 26 -25.72 6.22 6.46
N LYS A 27 -26.98 6.11 6.88
CA LYS A 27 -28.11 6.81 6.24
C LYS A 27 -27.99 8.32 6.33
N SER A 28 -27.66 8.87 7.51
CA SER A 28 -27.59 10.31 7.72
C SER A 28 -26.48 10.98 6.91
N TYR A 29 -25.46 10.22 6.50
CA TYR A 29 -24.35 10.73 5.69
C TYR A 29 -24.72 11.00 4.22
N GLY A 30 -25.76 10.34 3.71
CA GLY A 30 -26.30 10.55 2.37
C GLY A 30 -26.30 9.28 1.50
N SER A 31 -26.29 9.47 0.18
CA SER A 31 -26.43 8.37 -0.78
C SER A 31 -25.11 7.63 -1.00
N TRP A 32 -25.16 6.31 -0.90
CA TRP A 32 -24.03 5.43 -1.15
C TRP A 32 -24.22 4.66 -2.46
N PHE A 33 -23.14 4.41 -3.18
CA PHE A 33 -23.16 3.69 -4.46
C PHE A 33 -21.91 2.81 -4.60
N ALA A 34 -21.99 1.81 -5.47
CA ALA A 34 -20.89 0.91 -5.75
C ALA A 34 -19.98 1.47 -6.86
N GLU A 35 -18.68 1.42 -6.64
CA GLU A 35 -17.67 1.83 -7.62
C GLU A 35 -16.55 0.80 -7.68
N TRP A 36 -16.09 0.49 -8.91
CA TRP A 36 -14.94 -0.37 -9.11
C TRP A 36 -13.68 0.29 -8.54
N ASN A 37 -12.95 -0.44 -7.70
CA ASN A 37 -11.69 0.00 -7.15
C ASN A 37 -10.57 -0.97 -7.57
N LYS A 38 -9.54 -0.41 -8.20
CA LYS A 38 -8.39 -1.17 -8.71
C LYS A 38 -7.52 -1.78 -7.62
N ASP A 39 -7.39 -1.13 -6.47
CA ASP A 39 -6.51 -1.59 -5.38
C ASP A 39 -7.10 -2.85 -4.74
N TYR A 40 -8.42 -2.90 -4.62
CA TYR A 40 -9.15 -4.10 -4.17
C TYR A 40 -9.46 -5.09 -5.30
N ASN A 41 -9.25 -4.69 -6.56
CA ASN A 41 -9.72 -5.41 -7.75
C ASN A 41 -11.20 -5.85 -7.65
N ASN A 42 -12.04 -4.99 -7.06
CA ASN A 42 -13.45 -5.29 -6.77
C ASN A 42 -14.27 -4.01 -6.60
N TYR A 43 -15.60 -4.13 -6.55
CA TYR A 43 -16.48 -3.03 -6.19
C TYR A 43 -16.39 -2.72 -4.70
N ILE A 44 -16.28 -1.44 -4.37
CA ILE A 44 -16.42 -0.91 -3.01
C ILE A 44 -17.64 0.01 -2.95
N VAL A 45 -18.16 0.21 -1.75
CA VAL A 45 -19.22 1.18 -1.51
C VAL A 45 -18.61 2.53 -1.16
N VAL A 46 -19.05 3.59 -1.84
CA VAL A 46 -18.54 4.95 -1.66
C VAL A 46 -19.67 5.98 -1.61
N ASN A 47 -19.34 7.12 -1.02
CA ASN A 47 -20.13 8.34 -1.04
C ASN A 47 -19.24 9.48 -1.55
N ILE A 48 -19.83 10.42 -2.29
CA ILE A 48 -19.19 11.66 -2.70
C ILE A 48 -19.95 12.81 -2.04
N SER A 49 -19.31 13.51 -1.12
CA SER A 49 -19.93 14.64 -0.42
C SER A 49 -20.19 15.80 -1.37
N LYS A 50 -21.32 16.49 -1.21
CA LYS A 50 -21.60 17.72 -1.96
C LYS A 50 -20.84 18.93 -1.39
N THR A 51 -20.41 18.85 -0.13
CA THR A 51 -19.68 19.89 0.58
C THR A 51 -18.17 19.81 0.31
N LYS A 52 -17.61 20.90 -0.23
CA LYS A 52 -16.17 21.06 -0.46
C LYS A 52 -15.48 21.28 0.88
N LEU A 53 -14.85 20.25 1.44
CA LEU A 53 -14.19 20.33 2.75
C LEU A 53 -12.65 20.43 2.68
N ASN A 54 -12.04 20.23 1.50
CA ASN A 54 -10.59 20.35 1.36
C ASN A 54 -10.19 21.75 0.88
N LYS A 55 -8.96 22.19 1.25
CA LYS A 55 -8.26 23.36 0.68
C LYS A 55 -8.17 23.34 -0.87
N LYS A 56 -8.53 22.21 -1.49
CA LYS A 56 -8.76 22.04 -2.93
C LYS A 56 -10.26 21.88 -3.17
N LYS A 57 -10.84 22.65 -4.11
CA LYS A 57 -12.26 22.79 -4.48
C LYS A 57 -13.04 21.49 -4.87
N LYS A 58 -12.54 20.29 -4.57
CA LYS A 58 -13.14 19.01 -4.95
C LYS A 58 -14.03 18.44 -3.83
N PRO A 59 -15.13 17.74 -4.20
CA PRO A 59 -15.94 16.99 -3.24
C PRO A 59 -15.11 15.90 -2.56
N LEU A 60 -15.38 15.64 -1.27
CA LEU A 60 -14.69 14.58 -0.53
C LEU A 60 -15.32 13.24 -0.91
N LYS A 61 -14.48 12.31 -1.37
CA LYS A 61 -14.90 10.92 -1.60
C LYS A 61 -14.52 10.09 -0.39
N GLN A 62 -15.50 9.36 0.16
CA GLN A 62 -15.36 8.53 1.34
C GLN A 62 -15.83 7.10 1.01
N SER A 63 -15.08 6.08 1.41
CA SER A 63 -15.54 4.69 1.32
C SER A 63 -16.33 4.26 2.55
N LEU A 64 -17.22 3.28 2.40
CA LEU A 64 -18.05 2.80 3.49
C LEU A 64 -17.19 2.16 4.59
N HIS A 65 -16.21 1.33 4.24
CA HIS A 65 -15.31 0.69 5.19
C HIS A 65 -14.50 1.69 6.04
N THR A 66 -14.00 2.79 5.45
CA THR A 66 -13.30 3.82 6.24
C THR A 66 -14.27 4.61 7.11
N PHE A 67 -15.49 4.87 6.60
CA PHE A 67 -16.52 5.61 7.33
C PHE A 67 -17.05 4.87 8.55
N VAL A 68 -17.35 3.57 8.43
CA VAL A 68 -17.82 2.75 9.57
C VAL A 68 -16.71 2.57 10.61
N MET A 69 -15.45 2.56 10.20
CA MET A 69 -14.27 2.48 11.07
C MET A 69 -13.86 3.83 11.70
N ASP A 70 -14.55 4.93 11.37
CA ASP A 70 -14.15 6.29 11.76
C ASP A 70 -12.69 6.63 11.38
N ALA A 71 -12.22 6.03 10.28
CA ALA A 71 -10.86 6.17 9.78
C ALA A 71 -10.78 7.27 8.70
N SER A 72 -9.57 7.79 8.48
CA SER A 72 -9.35 8.74 7.39
C SER A 72 -9.73 8.14 6.03
N PRO A 73 -10.19 8.94 5.05
CA PRO A 73 -10.63 8.42 3.75
C PRO A 73 -9.57 7.61 2.98
N ASN A 74 -8.29 7.82 3.29
CA ASN A 74 -7.16 7.12 2.66
C ASN A 74 -6.56 6.01 3.54
N ALA A 75 -7.20 5.72 4.69
CA ALA A 75 -6.76 4.68 5.60
C ALA A 75 -6.80 3.31 4.89
N PRO A 76 -5.73 2.51 5.00
CA PRO A 76 -5.67 1.18 4.40
C PRO A 76 -6.49 0.18 5.22
N VAL A 77 -7.76 0.02 4.84
CA VAL A 77 -8.65 -0.96 5.46
C VAL A 77 -8.56 -2.28 4.71
N ILE A 78 -8.47 -3.40 5.43
CA ILE A 78 -8.49 -4.75 4.87
C ILE A 78 -9.81 -5.41 5.25
N HIS A 79 -10.46 -6.04 4.26
CA HIS A 79 -11.58 -6.96 4.48
C HIS A 79 -11.03 -8.37 4.71
N VAL A 80 -11.15 -8.87 5.94
CA VAL A 80 -10.56 -10.16 6.37
C VAL A 80 -11.06 -11.32 5.50
N ASN A 81 -12.34 -11.33 5.16
CA ASN A 81 -12.95 -12.33 4.29
C ASN A 81 -12.78 -12.08 2.78
N LYS A 82 -12.07 -11.01 2.38
CA LYS A 82 -11.89 -10.56 0.98
C LYS A 82 -13.18 -10.14 0.24
N ASP A 83 -14.32 -10.06 0.94
CA ASP A 83 -15.59 -9.52 0.44
C ASP A 83 -15.65 -8.02 0.76
N THR A 84 -15.36 -7.19 -0.24
CA THR A 84 -15.35 -5.72 -0.13
C THR A 84 -16.72 -5.10 0.13
N LEU A 85 -17.79 -5.88 -0.05
CA LEU A 85 -19.15 -5.45 0.27
C LEU A 85 -19.54 -5.80 1.72
N ASP A 86 -18.73 -6.59 2.42
CA ASP A 86 -18.92 -6.89 3.84
C ASP A 86 -18.19 -5.88 4.74
N ASN A 87 -18.86 -4.76 5.02
CA ASN A 87 -18.34 -3.63 5.78
C ASN A 87 -18.72 -3.70 7.27
N ARG A 88 -18.96 -4.91 7.81
CA ARG A 88 -19.08 -5.11 9.27
C ARG A 88 -17.72 -4.91 9.93
N LYS A 89 -17.65 -4.21 11.06
CA LYS A 89 -16.40 -3.92 11.78
C LYS A 89 -15.62 -5.18 12.13
N ALA A 90 -16.31 -6.26 12.48
CA ALA A 90 -15.69 -7.57 12.74
C ALA A 90 -14.95 -8.17 11.52
N ASN A 91 -15.22 -7.67 10.31
CA ASN A 91 -14.56 -8.07 9.07
C ASN A 91 -13.52 -7.05 8.58
N LEU A 92 -13.31 -5.93 9.30
CA LEU A 92 -12.43 -4.86 8.89
C LEU A 92 -11.24 -4.74 9.84
N THR A 93 -10.06 -4.53 9.28
CA THR A 93 -8.86 -4.20 10.05
C THR A 93 -8.07 -3.09 9.36
N LEU A 94 -7.25 -2.35 10.12
CA LEU A 94 -6.35 -1.34 9.58
C LEU A 94 -4.97 -1.94 9.37
N PHE A 95 -4.40 -1.74 8.19
CA PHE A 95 -3.01 -2.08 7.92
C PHE A 95 -2.09 -0.93 8.30
N ASN A 96 -1.08 -1.16 9.13
CA ASN A 96 -0.09 -0.13 9.37
C ASN A 96 1.00 -0.17 8.28
N ARG A 97 0.97 0.79 7.37
CA ARG A 97 1.95 0.91 6.27
C ARG A 97 3.37 1.18 6.76
N ASN A 98 3.57 1.56 8.02
CA ASN A 98 4.89 1.80 8.58
C ASN A 98 5.41 0.60 9.38
N ASP A 99 4.68 -0.52 9.41
CA ASP A 99 5.20 -1.73 10.00
C ASP A 99 6.45 -2.18 9.22
N ILE A 100 7.42 -2.67 9.99
CA ILE A 100 8.67 -3.22 9.48
C ILE A 100 8.34 -4.35 8.49
N ASN A 101 9.04 -4.41 7.37
CA ASN A 101 8.86 -5.51 6.42
C ASN A 101 9.10 -6.85 7.11
N GLU A 102 8.20 -7.80 6.86
CA GLU A 102 8.43 -9.21 7.16
C GLU A 102 9.60 -9.73 6.32
N ILE A 103 10.38 -10.64 6.90
CA ILE A 103 11.54 -11.25 6.25
C ILE A 103 11.48 -12.78 6.31
N GLU A 104 12.06 -13.43 5.31
CA GLU A 104 12.31 -14.87 5.28
C GLU A 104 13.82 -15.08 5.11
N LYS A 105 14.46 -15.88 5.98
CA LYS A 105 15.88 -16.24 5.82
C LYS A 105 16.02 -17.53 5.01
N GLN A 106 17.03 -17.61 4.16
CA GLN A 106 17.38 -18.80 3.37
C GLN A 106 18.78 -19.35 3.75
N ASP A 107 19.07 -20.60 3.37
CA ASP A 107 20.23 -21.39 3.86
C ASP A 107 21.60 -20.96 3.30
N ASP A 108 21.66 -19.88 2.53
CA ASP A 108 22.83 -19.37 1.80
C ASP A 108 23.20 -17.93 2.20
N GLY A 109 22.69 -17.45 3.33
CA GLY A 109 22.91 -16.06 3.75
C GLY A 109 22.12 -15.05 2.93
N VAL A 110 21.09 -15.49 2.19
CA VAL A 110 20.13 -14.61 1.54
C VAL A 110 18.95 -14.33 2.48
N VAL A 111 18.58 -13.07 2.57
CA VAL A 111 17.36 -12.63 3.25
C VAL A 111 16.39 -12.10 2.22
N VAL A 112 15.16 -12.61 2.28
CA VAL A 112 14.04 -12.15 1.48
C VAL A 112 13.25 -11.13 2.27
N VAL A 113 13.09 -9.93 1.72
CA VAL A 113 12.25 -8.87 2.27
C VAL A 113 10.90 -8.86 1.53
N LEU A 114 9.80 -9.05 2.27
CA LEU A 114 8.46 -9.07 1.69
C LEU A 114 7.97 -7.63 1.43
N LEU A 115 7.75 -7.30 0.16
CA LEU A 115 7.25 -6.00 -0.27
C LEU A 115 5.73 -6.06 -0.36
N LYS A 116 5.05 -5.19 0.39
CA LYS A 116 3.59 -5.16 0.47
C LYS A 116 3.00 -3.94 -0.24
N ASP A 117 1.80 -4.10 -0.79
CA ASP A 117 1.02 -2.98 -1.32
C ASP A 117 0.36 -2.13 -0.21
N ASN A 118 -0.45 -1.16 -0.62
CA ASN A 118 -1.18 -0.28 0.28
C ASN A 118 -2.23 -0.99 1.15
N LEU A 119 -2.54 -2.26 0.87
CA LEU A 119 -3.50 -3.11 1.58
C LEU A 119 -2.82 -4.27 2.30
N GLY A 120 -1.48 -4.30 2.37
CA GLY A 120 -0.73 -5.33 3.07
C GLY A 120 -0.56 -6.64 2.30
N ASN A 121 -0.99 -6.72 1.04
CA ASN A 121 -0.75 -7.90 0.22
C ASN A 121 0.71 -7.91 -0.23
N VAL A 122 1.39 -9.06 -0.11
CA VAL A 122 2.74 -9.22 -0.65
C VAL A 122 2.67 -9.16 -2.17
N THR A 123 3.26 -8.14 -2.78
CA THR A 123 3.31 -7.96 -4.23
C THR A 123 4.60 -8.50 -4.83
N ASN A 124 5.70 -8.43 -4.09
CA ASN A 124 7.01 -8.81 -4.58
C ASN A 124 7.96 -9.15 -3.41
N LYS A 125 9.14 -9.65 -3.76
CA LYS A 125 10.17 -10.08 -2.80
C LYS A 125 11.52 -9.48 -3.22
N ALA A 126 12.12 -8.69 -2.35
CA ALA A 126 13.49 -8.21 -2.54
C ALA A 126 14.47 -9.18 -1.89
N LEU A 127 15.62 -9.43 -2.52
CA LEU A 127 16.69 -10.25 -1.99
C LEU A 127 17.82 -9.34 -1.53
N ILE A 128 18.33 -9.58 -0.32
CA ILE A 128 19.51 -8.91 0.22
C ILE A 128 20.48 -9.92 0.80
N SER A 129 21.75 -9.56 0.92
CA SER A 129 22.73 -10.35 1.66
C SER A 129 22.48 -10.19 3.16
N GLU A 130 22.64 -11.25 3.95
CA GLU A 130 22.42 -11.22 5.40
C GLU A 130 23.29 -10.17 6.12
N THR A 131 24.49 -9.91 5.60
CA THR A 131 25.39 -8.85 6.09
C THR A 131 24.80 -7.45 6.02
N ASP A 132 23.82 -7.22 5.13
CA ASP A 132 23.17 -5.93 4.92
C ASP A 132 21.82 -5.81 5.65
N LEU A 133 21.41 -6.84 6.38
CA LEU A 133 20.12 -6.88 7.07
C LEU A 133 19.89 -5.69 8.01
N SER A 134 20.92 -5.31 8.79
CA SER A 134 20.82 -4.19 9.75
C SER A 134 20.75 -2.82 9.08
N LYS A 135 21.23 -2.68 7.84
CA LYS A 135 21.10 -1.45 7.05
C LYS A 135 19.68 -1.33 6.47
N VAL A 136 19.13 -2.47 6.06
CA VAL A 136 17.87 -2.51 5.31
C VAL A 136 16.65 -2.52 6.23
N ILE A 137 16.64 -3.35 7.27
CA ILE A 137 15.50 -3.50 8.18
C ILE A 137 15.68 -2.60 9.39
N ASN A 138 14.76 -1.64 9.55
CA ASN A 138 14.79 -0.65 10.62
C ASN A 138 13.38 -0.16 10.97
N ASN A 139 13.27 0.71 11.99
CA ASN A 139 12.01 1.23 12.51
C ASN A 139 11.58 2.58 11.89
N ASN A 140 12.38 3.13 10.98
CA ASN A 140 12.17 4.50 10.46
C ASN A 140 11.34 4.50 9.17
N TYR A 141 11.43 3.45 8.37
CA TYR A 141 10.73 3.33 7.10
C TYR A 141 10.53 1.87 6.69
N THR A 142 9.60 1.66 5.75
CA THR A 142 9.32 0.36 5.15
C THR A 142 9.66 0.39 3.66
N TRP A 143 10.01 -0.77 3.11
CA TRP A 143 10.30 -0.97 1.69
C TRP A 143 9.06 -1.40 0.92
N VAL A 144 8.87 -0.80 -0.25
CA VAL A 144 7.81 -1.10 -1.19
C VAL A 144 8.36 -1.18 -2.61
N GLU A 145 7.63 -1.84 -3.49
CA GLU A 145 7.93 -1.79 -4.91
C GLU A 145 7.40 -0.49 -5.53
N TYR A 146 8.23 0.20 -6.30
CA TYR A 146 7.82 1.33 -7.13
C TYR A 146 8.52 1.32 -8.48
N ARG A 147 7.73 1.22 -9.56
CA ARG A 147 8.24 1.18 -10.95
C ARG A 147 9.37 0.16 -11.13
N ASN A 148 9.13 -1.08 -10.67
CA ASN A 148 10.10 -2.18 -10.72
C ASN A 148 11.43 -1.85 -10.01
N LYS A 149 11.37 -1.16 -8.87
CA LYS A 149 12.52 -0.87 -7.99
C LYS A 149 12.07 -0.99 -6.54
N VAL A 150 13.01 -1.28 -5.65
CA VAL A 150 12.76 -1.35 -4.21
C VAL A 150 13.07 0.00 -3.58
N VAL A 151 12.05 0.64 -3.00
CA VAL A 151 12.15 2.02 -2.50
C VAL A 151 11.50 2.17 -1.12
N ALA A 152 11.97 3.14 -0.36
CA ALA A 152 11.30 3.61 0.85
C ALA A 152 10.95 5.10 0.69
N ASN A 153 9.76 5.50 1.14
CA ASN A 153 9.35 6.91 1.14
C ASN A 153 9.55 7.46 2.56
N THR A 154 10.60 8.26 2.74
CA THR A 154 10.94 8.91 4.02
C THR A 154 10.43 10.37 4.03
N PRO A 155 10.36 11.04 5.19
CA PRO A 155 10.09 12.48 5.26
C PRO A 155 11.03 13.34 4.40
N GLU A 156 12.29 12.93 4.26
CA GLU A 156 13.34 13.61 3.50
C GLU A 156 13.26 13.33 1.99
N GLY A 157 12.51 12.29 1.60
CA GLY A 157 12.31 11.92 0.21
C GLY A 157 12.33 10.42 -0.02
N ARG A 158 12.32 10.04 -1.30
CA ARG A 158 12.39 8.63 -1.69
C ARG A 158 13.84 8.18 -1.72
N ILE A 159 14.13 7.07 -1.06
CA ILE A 159 15.42 6.38 -1.09
C ILE A 159 15.28 5.00 -1.75
N TYR A 160 16.39 4.46 -2.25
CA TYR A 160 16.44 3.18 -2.97
C TYR A 160 17.30 2.17 -2.19
N MET A 161 16.87 0.91 -2.17
CA MET A 161 17.51 -0.13 -1.34
C MET A 161 18.94 -0.41 -1.78
N ASP A 162 19.17 -0.50 -3.08
CA ASP A 162 20.49 -0.66 -3.71
C ASP A 162 21.47 0.44 -3.28
N GLN A 163 21.02 1.70 -3.21
CA GLN A 163 21.81 2.84 -2.75
C GLN A 163 22.09 2.80 -1.24
N VAL A 164 21.15 2.34 -0.43
CA VAL A 164 21.37 2.16 1.02
C VAL A 164 22.41 1.07 1.29
N ILE A 165 22.44 0.02 0.47
CA ILE A 165 23.41 -1.07 0.60
C ILE A 165 24.81 -0.66 0.13
N MET A 166 24.89 -0.02 -1.03
CA MET A 166 26.17 0.31 -1.69
C MET A 166 26.76 1.64 -1.26
N GLU A 167 25.94 2.57 -0.75
CA GLU A 167 26.34 3.93 -0.35
C GLU A 167 27.19 4.63 -1.44
N PRO A 168 26.70 4.73 -2.70
CA PRO A 168 27.47 5.31 -3.79
C PRO A 168 27.81 6.79 -3.53
N SER A 169 28.98 7.24 -3.97
CA SER A 169 29.27 8.68 -4.02
C SER A 169 28.52 9.35 -5.18
N GLU A 170 28.49 10.68 -5.20
CA GLU A 170 27.79 11.46 -6.26
C GLU A 170 28.28 11.14 -7.68
N LYS A 171 29.50 10.61 -7.82
CA LYS A 171 30.10 10.23 -9.09
C LYS A 171 29.76 8.81 -9.53
N HIS A 172 29.03 8.04 -8.72
CA HIS A 172 28.73 6.64 -9.01
C HIS A 172 27.22 6.38 -9.09
N LYS A 173 26.86 5.41 -9.93
CA LYS A 173 25.53 4.79 -9.98
C LYS A 173 25.64 3.33 -9.61
N VAL A 174 24.65 2.83 -8.89
CA VAL A 174 24.51 1.40 -8.60
C VAL A 174 23.88 0.71 -9.82
N HIS A 175 24.44 -0.43 -10.20
CA HIS A 175 23.93 -1.30 -11.25
C HIS A 175 23.70 -2.71 -10.72
N HIS A 176 22.63 -3.35 -11.18
CA HIS A 176 22.33 -4.75 -10.88
C HIS A 176 22.88 -5.64 -11.99
N ILE A 177 23.85 -6.50 -11.67
CA ILE A 177 24.57 -7.34 -12.64
C ILE A 177 23.60 -8.23 -13.43
N ASN A 178 22.65 -8.86 -12.75
CA ASN A 178 21.64 -9.72 -13.37
C ASN A 178 20.45 -8.95 -13.97
N LYS A 179 20.48 -7.60 -13.97
CA LYS A 179 19.40 -6.72 -14.43
C LYS A 179 18.05 -6.92 -13.71
N ASN A 180 18.05 -7.54 -12.54
CA ASN A 180 16.88 -7.70 -11.67
C ASN A 180 16.93 -6.71 -10.50
N PRO A 181 16.13 -5.62 -10.51
CA PRO A 181 16.12 -4.62 -9.44
C PRO A 181 15.58 -5.12 -8.09
N MET A 182 14.98 -6.32 -8.05
CA MET A 182 14.57 -6.96 -6.80
C MET A 182 15.71 -7.74 -6.15
N ASP A 183 16.79 -8.03 -6.89
CA ASP A 183 17.96 -8.70 -6.35
C ASP A 183 19.00 -7.67 -5.92
N CYS A 184 18.88 -7.21 -4.68
CA CYS A 184 19.77 -6.25 -4.03
C CYS A 184 20.88 -6.93 -3.21
N ARG A 185 21.17 -8.21 -3.44
CA ARG A 185 22.32 -8.88 -2.81
C ARG A 185 23.61 -8.18 -3.21
N ARG A 186 24.55 -8.05 -2.28
CA ARG A 186 25.80 -7.31 -2.49
C ARG A 186 26.63 -7.85 -3.66
N GLU A 187 26.64 -9.16 -3.84
CA GLU A 187 27.28 -9.85 -4.97
C GLU A 187 26.64 -9.56 -6.34
N ASN A 188 25.42 -9.01 -6.36
CA ASN A 188 24.69 -8.63 -7.57
C ASN A 188 24.72 -7.11 -7.83
N LEU A 189 25.37 -6.31 -6.97
CA LEU A 189 25.44 -4.87 -7.09
C LEU A 189 26.87 -4.41 -7.43
N GLU A 190 26.98 -3.49 -8.38
CA GLU A 190 28.25 -2.88 -8.76
C GLU A 190 28.12 -1.36 -8.93
N LEU A 191 29.23 -0.63 -8.79
CA LEU A 191 29.29 0.82 -8.96
C LEU A 191 29.86 1.17 -10.34
N PHE A 192 29.16 2.02 -11.07
CA PHE A 192 29.63 2.62 -12.33
C PHE A 192 29.88 4.11 -12.15
N GLU A 193 30.99 4.60 -12.65
CA GLU A 193 31.28 6.03 -12.72
C GLU A 193 30.34 6.71 -13.73
N ILE A 194 29.81 7.87 -13.36
CA ILE A 194 28.97 8.69 -14.24
C ILE A 194 29.90 9.44 -15.19
N PRO A 195 29.72 9.32 -16.51
CA PRO A 195 30.48 10.13 -17.47
C PRO A 195 30.20 11.62 -17.21
N GLU A 196 31.24 12.45 -17.10
CA GLU A 196 31.06 13.91 -17.10
C GLU A 196 30.42 14.30 -18.44
N GLU A 197 29.30 15.03 -18.41
CA GLU A 197 28.69 15.59 -19.62
C GLU A 197 29.63 16.67 -20.17
N GLU A 198 30.24 16.43 -21.34
CA GLU A 198 31.03 17.41 -22.12
C GLU A 198 30.16 18.54 -22.71
#